data_AF-A0A942BVT8-F1
#
_entry.id   AF-A0A942BVT8-F1
#
_cell.length_a   1.000
_cell.length_b   1.000
_cell.length_c   1.000
_cell.angle_alpha   90.00
_cell.angle_beta   90.00
_cell.angle_gamma   90.00
#
_symmetry.space_group_name_H-M   'P 1'
#
loop_
_entity.id
_entity.type
_entity.pdbx_description
1 polymer ?
#
loop_
_entity_poly.entity_id
_entity_poly.type
_entity_poly.pdbx_seq_one_letter_code
_entity_poly.pdbx_strand_id
1 'polypeptide(L)'
;MRAFITVALIAAFAAVGVASSAKFVNESNVADSAAKPGRCLLVVDGTKYINGRCEIEMDKGGSFQIYEKGKRGYFAYVNLTDDGAEGWWNEERTATHAHSSLGTLTRNGACWENERAKVCAWR
;
A
#
# COMPACT_ATOMS: atom_id res chain seq x y z
N MET A 1 -45.96 -65.47 -13.90
CA MET A 1 -45.50 -65.57 -15.31
C MET A 1 -44.16 -64.84 -15.44
N ARG A 2 -43.13 -65.52 -15.98
CA ARG A 2 -41.85 -65.01 -16.56
C ARG A 2 -40.93 -64.23 -15.59
N ALA A 3 -39.73 -64.65 -15.17
CA ALA A 3 -38.59 -65.37 -15.76
C ALA A 3 -37.77 -64.59 -16.81
N PHE A 4 -36.46 -64.45 -16.50
CA PHE A 4 -35.30 -64.03 -17.32
C PHE A 4 -35.16 -62.51 -17.57
N ILE A 5 -34.01 -61.84 -17.36
CA ILE A 5 -32.75 -61.87 -18.16
C ILE A 5 -31.67 -61.07 -17.35
N THR A 6 -30.59 -61.70 -16.89
CA THR A 6 -29.16 -61.58 -17.35
C THR A 6 -28.45 -60.21 -17.24
N VAL A 7 -27.43 -60.20 -16.37
CA VAL A 7 -26.06 -59.64 -16.51
C VAL A 7 -25.85 -58.13 -16.63
N ALA A 8 -25.09 -57.58 -15.66
CA ALA A 8 -23.87 -56.82 -15.97
C ALA A 8 -22.95 -56.77 -14.73
N LEU A 9 -21.74 -57.32 -14.87
CA LEU A 9 -20.61 -57.00 -14.00
C LEU A 9 -20.34 -55.49 -14.06
N ILE A 10 -20.13 -54.84 -12.93
CA ILE A 10 -19.34 -53.61 -12.88
C ILE A 10 -18.22 -53.81 -11.86
N ALA A 11 -17.01 -53.63 -12.39
CA ALA A 11 -15.74 -53.88 -11.77
C ALA A 11 -15.47 -53.00 -10.54
N ALA A 12 -14.72 -53.56 -9.61
CA ALA A 12 -14.05 -52.83 -8.55
C ALA A 12 -12.98 -51.90 -9.15
N PHE A 13 -13.03 -50.61 -8.79
CA PHE A 13 -11.84 -49.77 -8.70
C PHE A 13 -11.96 -48.94 -7.43
N ALA A 14 -11.19 -49.31 -6.41
CA ALA A 14 -10.91 -48.45 -5.29
C ALA A 14 -10.24 -47.18 -5.83
N ALA A 15 -10.90 -46.04 -5.69
CA ALA A 15 -10.30 -44.76 -6.02
C ALA A 15 -9.14 -44.51 -5.06
N VAL A 16 -7.91 -44.79 -5.51
CA VAL A 16 -6.70 -44.28 -4.88
C VAL A 16 -6.72 -42.77 -5.09
N GLY A 17 -7.19 -42.04 -4.08
CA GLY A 17 -7.09 -40.59 -4.04
C GLY A 17 -5.63 -40.18 -3.96
N VAL A 18 -4.99 -40.00 -5.11
CA VAL A 18 -3.68 -39.36 -5.18
C VAL A 18 -3.92 -37.88 -4.93
N ALA A 19 -3.47 -37.41 -3.78
CA ALA A 19 -3.52 -36.01 -3.38
C ALA A 19 -2.91 -35.14 -4.48
N SER A 20 -3.74 -34.30 -5.12
CA SER A 20 -3.24 -33.23 -5.98
C SER A 20 -2.32 -32.35 -5.14
N SER A 21 -1.04 -32.43 -5.43
CA SER A 21 -0.06 -31.47 -4.91
C SER A 21 -0.32 -30.15 -5.64
N ALA A 22 -1.27 -29.37 -5.11
CA ALA A 22 -1.35 -27.95 -5.41
C ALA A 22 -0.03 -27.36 -4.91
N LYS A 23 0.93 -27.22 -5.84
CA LYS A 23 2.19 -26.57 -5.55
C LYS A 23 1.86 -25.15 -5.14
N PHE A 24 2.24 -24.86 -3.90
CA PHE A 24 2.34 -23.55 -3.27
C PHE A 24 2.51 -22.45 -4.31
N VAL A 25 1.58 -21.50 -4.32
CA VAL A 25 1.81 -20.21 -4.96
C VAL A 25 3.09 -19.65 -4.37
N ASN A 26 4.09 -19.47 -5.23
CA ASN A 26 5.35 -18.87 -4.89
C ASN A 26 5.05 -17.46 -4.38
N GLU A 27 5.17 -17.27 -3.07
CA GLU A 27 5.04 -15.98 -2.40
C GLU A 27 6.08 -15.06 -3.02
N SER A 28 5.60 -14.24 -3.95
CA SER A 28 6.43 -13.33 -4.69
C SER A 28 6.99 -12.33 -3.68
N ASN A 29 8.28 -12.45 -3.38
CA ASN A 29 9.07 -11.41 -2.72
C ASN A 29 9.23 -10.22 -3.68
N VAL A 30 8.11 -9.66 -4.15
CA VAL A 30 8.07 -8.30 -4.65
C VAL A 30 8.23 -7.45 -3.41
N ALA A 31 9.39 -6.82 -3.27
CA ALA A 31 9.52 -5.67 -2.39
C ALA A 31 8.61 -4.58 -2.95
N ASP A 32 7.33 -4.67 -2.61
CA ASP A 32 6.26 -3.91 -3.22
C ASP A 32 6.30 -2.51 -2.59
N SER A 33 6.94 -1.58 -3.31
CA SER A 33 6.71 -0.13 -3.16
C SER A 33 5.31 0.20 -3.68
N ALA A 34 4.31 -0.52 -3.17
CA ALA A 34 2.92 -0.26 -3.45
C ALA A 34 2.41 0.64 -2.34
N ALA A 35 1.71 1.71 -2.72
CA ALA A 35 1.00 2.54 -1.77
C ALA A 35 -0.06 1.71 -1.04
N LYS A 36 -0.10 1.83 0.29
CA LYS A 36 -0.99 1.07 1.18
C LYS A 36 -1.94 1.99 1.92
N PRO A 37 -3.18 1.56 2.19
CA PRO A 37 -4.14 2.41 2.88
C PRO A 37 -3.66 2.76 4.29
N GLY A 38 -3.92 3.99 4.71
CA GLY A 38 -3.61 4.48 6.05
C GLY A 38 -4.39 5.74 6.40
N ARG A 39 -3.89 6.48 7.38
CA ARG A 39 -4.33 7.84 7.70
C ARG A 39 -3.16 8.81 7.55
N CYS A 40 -3.43 9.98 7.00
CA CYS A 40 -2.42 11.01 6.77
C CYS A 40 -2.90 12.39 7.19
N LEU A 41 -1.93 13.24 7.49
CA LEU A 41 -2.13 14.67 7.66
C LEU A 41 -1.05 15.40 6.84
N LEU A 42 -1.47 16.34 6.01
CA LEU A 42 -0.59 17.32 5.37
C LEU A 42 -1.08 18.71 5.77
N VAL A 43 -0.27 19.42 6.56
CA VAL A 43 -0.45 20.83 6.87
C VAL A 43 0.67 21.63 6.26
N VAL A 44 0.33 22.71 5.57
CA VAL A 44 1.30 23.69 5.04
C VAL A 44 0.74 25.08 5.31
N ASP A 45 1.54 25.94 5.95
CA ASP A 45 1.16 27.31 6.31
C ASP A 45 -0.18 27.36 7.08
N GLY A 46 -0.38 26.40 7.99
CA GLY A 46 -1.60 26.25 8.81
C GLY A 46 -2.80 25.62 8.09
N THR A 47 -2.74 25.42 6.78
CA THR A 47 -3.84 24.85 5.98
C THR A 47 -3.72 23.33 5.87
N LYS A 48 -4.82 22.60 6.11
CA LYS A 48 -4.87 21.13 5.99
C LYS A 48 -5.26 20.71 4.58
N TYR A 49 -4.31 20.17 3.83
CA TYR A 49 -4.52 19.70 2.45
C TYR A 49 -4.90 18.22 2.38
N ILE A 50 -4.38 17.43 3.32
CA ILE A 50 -4.80 16.04 3.54
C ILE A 50 -5.14 15.90 5.02
N ASN A 51 -6.31 15.33 5.35
CA ASN A 51 -6.69 15.05 6.73
C ASN A 51 -7.66 13.87 6.79
N GLY A 52 -7.14 12.66 6.94
CA GLY A 52 -7.97 11.46 7.01
C GLY A 52 -7.38 10.29 6.24
N ARG A 53 -8.25 9.50 5.59
CA ARG A 53 -7.83 8.31 4.85
C ARG A 53 -7.00 8.69 3.64
N CYS A 54 -5.90 8.00 3.45
CA CYS A 54 -4.91 8.24 2.40
C CYS A 54 -4.27 6.92 1.97
N GLU A 55 -3.36 7.01 1.01
CA GLU A 55 -2.42 5.94 0.67
C GLU A 55 -1.00 6.38 1.08
N ILE A 56 -0.23 5.44 1.63
CA ILE A 56 1.13 5.65 2.12
C ILE A 56 2.03 4.67 1.37
N GLU A 57 3.00 5.19 0.64
CA GLU A 57 4.05 4.40 0.02
C GLU A 57 5.32 4.55 0.85
N MET A 58 5.89 3.43 1.29
CA MET A 58 7.11 3.41 2.09
C MET A 58 8.27 3.03 1.19
N ASP A 59 9.27 3.89 1.11
CA ASP A 59 10.53 3.63 0.42
C ASP A 59 11.54 2.92 1.34
N LYS A 60 12.63 2.43 0.75
CA LYS A 60 13.76 1.91 1.50
C LYS A 60 14.38 3.02 2.36
N GLY A 61 14.86 2.67 3.55
CA GLY A 61 15.48 3.63 4.46
C GLY A 61 14.50 4.47 5.27
N GLY A 62 13.19 4.26 5.12
CA GLY A 62 12.17 4.92 5.94
C GLY A 62 11.62 6.23 5.35
N SER A 63 12.14 6.67 4.20
CA SER A 63 11.47 7.67 3.35
C SER A 63 10.08 7.19 2.97
N PHE A 64 9.17 8.12 2.73
CA PHE A 64 7.80 7.78 2.39
C PHE A 64 7.08 8.88 1.64
N GLN A 65 5.98 8.48 1.03
CA GLN A 65 5.09 9.34 0.27
C GLN A 65 3.67 9.17 0.82
N ILE A 66 2.93 10.27 0.91
CA ILE A 66 1.50 10.26 1.25
C ILE A 66 0.68 10.77 0.06
N TYR A 67 -0.44 10.11 -0.21
CA TYR A 67 -1.35 10.46 -1.29
C TYR A 67 -2.75 10.62 -0.75
N GLU A 68 -3.39 11.73 -1.09
CA GLU A 68 -4.82 11.85 -0.92
C GLU A 68 -5.55 10.79 -1.77
N LYS A 69 -6.64 10.23 -1.24
CA LYS A 69 -7.48 9.33 -2.02
C LYS A 69 -8.08 10.02 -3.25
N GLY A 70 -8.06 9.30 -4.36
CA GLY A 70 -8.67 9.73 -5.62
C GLY A 70 -7.61 10.11 -6.66
N LYS A 71 -8.05 10.25 -7.91
CA LYS A 71 -7.13 10.62 -8.99
C LYS A 71 -6.71 12.08 -8.82
N ARG A 72 -5.40 12.34 -8.96
CA ARG A 72 -4.84 13.71 -9.03
C ARG A 72 -5.08 14.55 -7.76
N GLY A 73 -5.02 13.91 -6.58
CA GLY A 73 -5.11 14.60 -5.28
C GLY A 73 -3.84 15.33 -4.87
N TYR A 74 -3.80 15.80 -3.62
CA TYR A 74 -2.56 16.27 -3.00
C TYR A 74 -1.63 15.11 -2.65
N PHE A 75 -0.33 15.37 -2.64
CA PHE A 75 0.67 14.41 -2.15
C PHE A 75 1.91 15.12 -1.61
N ALA A 76 2.64 14.43 -0.74
CA ALA A 76 3.90 14.90 -0.19
C ALA A 76 4.91 13.76 -0.06
N TYR A 77 6.17 14.10 -0.26
CA TYR A 77 7.35 13.28 -0.03
C TYR A 77 7.99 13.71 1.29
N VAL A 78 8.47 12.71 2.02
CA VAL A 78 9.40 12.90 3.13
C VAL A 78 10.61 12.02 2.87
N ASN A 79 11.71 12.66 2.49
CA ASN A 79 12.95 11.99 2.14
C ASN A 79 13.89 12.06 3.35
N LEU A 80 14.13 10.93 4.02
CA LEU A 80 15.05 10.90 5.14
C LEU A 80 16.47 11.23 4.69
N THR A 81 17.15 12.01 5.50
CA THR A 81 18.57 12.39 5.38
C THR A 81 19.30 11.99 6.66
N ASP A 82 20.62 12.17 6.70
CA ASP A 82 21.41 11.87 7.90
C ASP A 82 21.03 12.74 9.12
N ASP A 83 20.54 13.95 8.86
CA ASP A 83 20.20 14.96 9.89
C ASP A 83 18.69 15.13 10.12
N GLY A 84 17.83 14.35 9.43
CA GLY A 84 16.39 14.48 9.54
C GLY A 84 15.66 14.02 8.29
N ALA A 85 14.88 14.92 7.68
CA ALA A 85 14.24 14.67 6.40
C ALA A 85 14.02 15.97 5.61
N GLU A 86 13.99 15.87 4.29
CA GLU A 86 13.57 16.94 3.39
C GLU A 86 12.17 16.65 2.85
N GLY A 87 11.27 17.63 2.99
CA GLY A 87 9.90 17.50 2.54
C GLY A 87 9.62 18.23 1.23
N TRP A 88 8.78 17.63 0.38
CA TRP A 88 8.33 18.22 -0.89
C TRP A 88 6.87 17.89 -1.13
N TRP A 89 6.12 18.78 -1.77
CA TRP A 89 4.71 18.56 -2.08
C TRP A 89 4.31 19.22 -3.40
N ASN A 90 3.10 18.91 -3.85
CA ASN A 90 2.62 19.34 -5.16
C ASN A 90 2.02 20.74 -5.20
N GLU A 91 1.75 21.38 -4.05
CA GLU A 91 1.17 22.73 -3.86
C GLU A 91 -0.20 22.97 -4.48
N GLU A 92 -0.30 22.77 -5.79
CA GLU A 92 -1.53 22.80 -6.56
C GLU A 92 -2.14 21.39 -6.64
N ARG A 93 -3.42 21.28 -6.29
CA ARG A 93 -4.17 20.03 -6.51
C ARG A 93 -4.08 19.68 -7.99
N THR A 94 -3.88 18.41 -8.29
CA THR A 94 -3.75 17.88 -9.65
C THR A 94 -2.42 18.10 -10.38
N ALA A 95 -1.48 18.86 -9.80
CA ALA A 95 -0.10 18.90 -10.28
C ALA A 95 0.51 17.50 -10.24
N THR A 96 1.37 17.18 -11.20
CA THR A 96 1.92 15.83 -11.39
C THR A 96 3.30 15.63 -10.76
N HIS A 97 3.87 16.68 -10.15
CA HIS A 97 5.19 16.64 -9.54
C HIS A 97 5.20 17.40 -8.20
N ALA A 98 5.96 16.88 -7.23
CA ALA A 98 6.25 17.60 -6.00
C ALA A 98 7.38 18.61 -6.27
N HIS A 99 7.00 19.85 -6.54
CA HIS A 99 7.93 20.92 -6.93
C HIS A 99 8.14 21.94 -5.82
N SER A 100 7.30 21.93 -4.79
CA SER A 100 7.32 22.93 -3.73
C SER A 100 7.93 22.34 -2.48
N SER A 101 8.93 23.03 -1.92
CA SER A 101 9.63 22.57 -0.72
C SER A 101 8.73 22.75 0.52
N LEU A 102 8.81 21.80 1.43
CA LEU A 102 8.31 21.90 2.81
C LEU A 102 9.44 22.26 3.79
N GLY A 103 10.68 22.30 3.31
CA GLY A 103 11.91 22.50 4.07
C GLY A 103 12.39 21.24 4.80
N THR A 104 13.43 21.43 5.62
CA THR A 104 13.94 20.43 6.55
C THR A 104 12.90 20.15 7.64
N LEU A 105 12.64 18.89 7.89
CA LEU A 105 11.66 18.38 8.85
C LEU A 105 12.36 17.59 9.94
N THR A 106 11.80 17.67 11.13
CA THR A 106 12.22 16.88 12.29
C THR A 106 11.13 15.90 12.68
N ARG A 107 11.53 14.75 13.21
CA ARG A 107 10.57 13.69 13.57
C ARG A 107 9.90 13.99 14.90
N ASN A 108 8.57 14.01 14.90
CA ASN A 108 7.73 14.06 16.10
C ASN A 108 6.65 12.97 16.03
N GLY A 109 6.90 11.84 16.71
CA GLY A 109 5.99 10.69 16.69
C GLY A 109 5.83 10.09 15.29
N ALA A 110 4.61 10.12 14.76
CA ALA A 110 4.29 9.67 13.40
C ALA A 110 4.42 10.77 12.33
N CYS A 111 4.85 11.96 12.74
CA CYS A 111 4.92 13.14 11.90
C CYS A 111 6.36 13.57 11.67
N TRP A 112 6.59 14.19 10.52
CA TRP A 112 7.76 14.99 10.21
C TRP A 112 7.30 16.44 10.06
N GLU A 113 7.88 17.33 10.87
CA GLU A 113 7.37 18.69 11.02
C GLU A 113 8.45 19.74 11.25
N ASN A 114 8.08 20.98 10.91
CA ASN A 114 8.77 22.21 11.23
C ASN A 114 7.72 23.32 11.47
N GLU A 115 8.12 24.59 11.55
CA GLU A 115 7.20 25.71 11.79
C GLU A 115 6.16 25.89 10.69
N ARG A 116 6.50 25.51 9.46
CA ARG A 116 5.66 25.70 8.26
C ARG A 116 4.78 24.49 7.95
N ALA A 117 5.33 23.29 8.09
CA ALA A 117 4.80 22.08 7.51
C ALA A 117 4.71 20.94 8.52
N LYS A 118 3.70 20.09 8.33
CA LYS A 118 3.50 18.86 9.10
C LYS A 118 3.01 17.75 8.18
N VAL A 119 3.79 16.69 8.06
CA VAL A 119 3.46 15.50 7.28
C VAL A 119 3.41 14.29 8.21
N CYS A 120 2.22 13.72 8.40
CA CYS A 120 2.03 12.55 9.25
C CYS A 120 1.55 11.36 8.43
N ALA A 121 2.06 10.18 8.80
CA ALA A 121 1.70 8.90 8.21
C ALA A 121 1.41 7.89 9.32
N TRP A 122 0.14 7.48 9.45
CA TRP A 122 -0.29 6.41 10.35
C TRP A 122 -0.75 5.22 9.52
N ARG A 123 0.00 4.13 9.61
CA ARG A 123 -0.30 2.88 8.94
C ARG A 123 -0.77 1.82 9.92
#